data_AF-A0AA43A0H3-F1
#
_entry.id   AF-A0AA43A0H3-F1
#
_cell.length_a   1.000
_cell.length_b   1.000
_cell.length_c   1.000
_cell.angle_alpha   90.00
_cell.angle_beta   90.00
_cell.angle_gamma   90.00
#
_symmetry.space_group_name_H-M   'P 1'
#
loop_
_entity.id
_entity.type
_entity.pdbx_description
1 polymer ?
#
loop_
_entity_poly.entity_id
_entity_poly.type
_entity_poly.pdbx_seq_one_letter_code
_entity_poly.pdbx_strand_id
1 'polypeptide(L)'
;MVIKRPAATLFTLLNSFNAHEAWSPLSVRDPQAEYRFSGPSAGVGARMEWTGDPRQVGNGWQEIIESKPYSLVRMQLDFEHQGK
;
A
#
# COMPACT_ATOMS: atom_id res chain seq x y z
N MET A 1 1.10 -14.54 14.42
CA MET A 1 1.63 -15.12 13.17
C MET A 1 3.12 -14.82 13.10
N VAL A 2 3.96 -15.79 12.72
CA VAL A 2 5.42 -15.59 12.56
C VAL A 2 5.81 -15.87 11.11
N ILE A 3 6.47 -14.92 10.46
CA ILE A 3 6.96 -15.08 9.08
C ILE A 3 8.45 -15.43 9.15
N LYS A 4 8.84 -16.62 8.66
CA LYS A 4 10.24 -17.07 8.63
C LYS A 4 11.00 -16.47 7.43
N ARG A 5 11.22 -15.16 7.44
CA ARG A 5 11.98 -14.40 6.44
C ARG A 5 12.86 -13.33 7.09
N PRO A 6 13.98 -12.91 6.47
CA PRO A 6 14.81 -11.83 7.00
C PRO A 6 14.03 -10.51 7.09
N ALA A 7 14.23 -9.76 8.18
CA ALA A 7 13.63 -8.45 8.35
C ALA A 7 14.02 -7.48 7.23
N ALA A 8 15.24 -7.60 6.69
CA ALA A 8 15.70 -6.84 5.53
C ALA A 8 14.81 -7.07 4.30
N THR A 9 14.45 -8.32 4.00
CA THR A 9 13.57 -8.65 2.88
C THR A 9 12.19 -8.03 3.06
N LEU A 10 11.61 -8.14 4.25
CA LEU A 10 10.29 -7.58 4.54
C LEU A 10 10.31 -6.05 4.49
N PHE A 11 11.36 -5.44 5.04
CA PHE A 11 11.52 -3.99 5.02
C PHE A 11 11.61 -3.45 3.59
N THR A 12 12.44 -4.06 2.74
CA THR A 12 12.54 -3.63 1.33
C THR A 12 11.21 -3.73 0.59
N LEU A 13 10.42 -4.78 0.86
CA LEU A 13 9.10 -4.96 0.22
C LEU A 13 8.06 -3.95 0.72
N LEU A 14 8.02 -3.70 2.03
CA LEU A 14 6.98 -2.88 2.67
C LEU A 14 7.29 -1.38 2.65
N ASN A 15 8.57 -0.99 2.53
CA ASN A 15 8.98 0.41 2.54
C ASN A 15 8.71 1.11 1.19
N SER A 16 8.02 0.48 0.25
CA SER A 16 7.66 1.06 -1.05
C SER A 16 6.33 0.48 -1.56
N PHE A 17 5.67 1.20 -2.46
CA PHE A 17 4.48 0.70 -3.14
C PHE A 17 4.77 0.16 -4.54
N ASN A 18 6.03 0.14 -4.97
CA ASN A 18 6.42 -0.36 -6.30
C ASN A 18 6.08 -1.83 -6.52
N ALA A 19 6.12 -2.62 -5.45
CA ALA A 19 5.76 -4.02 -5.54
C ALA A 19 4.24 -4.22 -5.58
N HIS A 20 3.40 -3.22 -5.28
CA HIS A 20 1.96 -3.38 -4.99
C HIS A 20 1.22 -4.25 -6.02
N GLU A 21 1.46 -4.07 -7.31
CA GLU A 21 0.86 -4.91 -8.37
C GLU A 21 1.17 -6.41 -8.22
N ALA A 22 2.34 -6.77 -7.69
CA ALA A 22 2.78 -8.16 -7.57
C ALA A 22 2.17 -8.92 -6.37
N TRP A 23 1.58 -8.23 -5.39
CA TRP A 23 1.06 -8.87 -4.17
C TRP A 23 -0.33 -8.40 -3.73
N SER A 24 -0.89 -7.35 -4.33
CA SER A 24 -2.19 -6.83 -3.89
C SER A 24 -3.34 -7.71 -4.36
N PRO A 25 -4.13 -8.29 -3.44
CA PRO A 25 -5.37 -9.00 -3.78
C PRO A 25 -6.41 -8.07 -4.44
N LEU A 26 -6.27 -6.75 -4.27
CA LEU A 26 -7.16 -5.75 -4.84
C LEU A 26 -7.08 -5.74 -6.38
N SER A 27 -5.89 -5.93 -6.95
CA SER A 27 -5.69 -6.02 -8.41
C SER A 27 -6.37 -7.24 -9.03
N VAL A 28 -6.44 -8.36 -8.29
CA VAL A 28 -7.17 -9.56 -8.72
C VAL A 28 -8.67 -9.37 -8.59
N ARG A 29 -9.10 -8.64 -7.55
CA ARG A 29 -10.50 -8.40 -7.24
C ARG A 29 -11.14 -7.43 -8.22
N ASP A 30 -10.47 -6.32 -8.52
CA ASP A 30 -10.91 -5.33 -9.50
C ASP A 30 -9.82 -5.07 -10.56
N PRO A 31 -9.88 -5.78 -11.70
CA PRO A 31 -8.93 -5.60 -12.80
C PRO A 31 -9.02 -4.22 -13.49
N GLN A 32 -10.04 -3.42 -13.19
CA GLN A 32 -10.21 -2.07 -13.73
C GLN A 32 -9.80 -1.00 -12.72
N ALA A 33 -9.34 -1.39 -11.52
CA ALA A 33 -8.86 -0.44 -10.54
C ALA A 33 -7.62 0.29 -11.06
N GLU A 34 -7.67 1.61 -11.02
CA GLU A 34 -6.56 2.48 -11.38
C GLU A 34 -5.75 2.82 -10.14
N TYR A 35 -4.43 2.68 -10.22
CA TYR A 35 -3.51 3.03 -9.15
C TYR A 35 -2.66 4.22 -9.55
N ARG A 36 -2.51 5.17 -8.63
CA ARG A 36 -1.65 6.34 -8.79
C ARG A 36 -0.65 6.39 -7.65
N PHE A 37 0.63 6.49 -8.01
CA PHE A 37 1.72 6.62 -7.04
C PHE A 37 2.23 8.06 -7.02
N SER A 38 2.45 8.60 -5.83
CA SER A 38 2.99 9.94 -5.64
C SER A 38 3.98 9.99 -4.48
N GLY A 39 4.77 11.07 -4.41
CA GLY A 39 5.84 11.20 -3.43
C GLY A 39 7.11 10.41 -3.80
N PRO A 40 8.01 10.13 -2.84
CA PRO A 40 9.19 9.33 -3.05
C PRO A 40 8.85 7.88 -3.41
N SER A 41 9.76 7.20 -4.11
CA SER A 41 9.60 5.79 -4.49
C SER A 41 9.59 4.82 -3.31
N ALA A 42 10.08 5.24 -2.15
CA ALA A 42 10.13 4.48 -0.91
C ALA A 42 10.24 5.40 0.31
N GLY A 43 9.82 4.91 1.48
CA GLY A 43 9.94 5.61 2.75
C GLY A 43 8.83 6.62 3.01
N VAL A 44 9.06 7.48 4.01
CA VAL A 44 8.07 8.45 4.48
C VAL A 44 7.64 9.38 3.34
N GLY A 45 6.32 9.56 3.18
CA GLY A 45 5.68 10.35 2.12
C GLY A 45 5.43 9.57 0.83
N ALA A 46 5.95 8.35 0.68
CA ALA A 46 5.54 7.48 -0.42
C ALA A 46 4.04 7.22 -0.28
N ARG A 47 3.30 7.43 -1.37
CA ARG A 47 1.83 7.41 -1.36
C ARG A 47 1.30 6.65 -2.57
N MET A 48 0.24 5.89 -2.34
CA MET A 48 -0.51 5.15 -3.34
C MET A 48 -1.99 5.49 -3.18
N GLU A 49 -2.63 5.85 -4.27
CA GLU A 49 -4.06 6.13 -4.36
C GLU A 49 -4.66 5.10 -5.32
N TRP A 50 -5.89 4.65 -5.05
CA TRP A 50 -6.61 3.77 -5.96
C TRP A 50 -8.03 4.27 -6.18
N THR A 51 -8.51 4.04 -7.39
CA THR A 51 -9.91 4.26 -7.79
C THR A 51 -10.42 2.99 -8.44
N GLY A 52 -11.51 2.43 -7.93
CA GLY A 52 -12.11 1.20 -8.45
C GLY A 52 -13.60 1.11 -8.19
N ASP A 53 -14.22 -0.01 -8.56
CA ASP A 53 -15.64 -0.25 -8.38
C ASP A 53 -16.00 -0.14 -6.88
N PRO A 54 -16.94 0.75 -6.49
CA PRO A 54 -17.43 0.88 -5.12
C PRO A 54 -17.94 -0.41 -4.50
N ARG A 55 -18.41 -1.36 -5.31
CA ARG A 55 -18.89 -2.67 -4.85
C ARG A 55 -17.76 -3.68 -4.63
N GLN A 56 -16.53 -3.34 -5.00
CA GLN A 56 -15.38 -4.24 -4.95
C GLN A 56 -14.26 -3.69 -4.07
N VAL A 57 -13.54 -2.68 -4.55
CA VAL A 57 -12.36 -2.10 -3.88
C VAL A 57 -12.56 -0.64 -3.49
N GLY A 58 -13.56 0.02 -4.07
CA GLY A 58 -13.84 1.43 -3.85
C GLY A 58 -12.65 2.33 -4.15
N ASN A 59 -12.61 3.48 -3.47
CA ASN A 59 -11.55 4.46 -3.63
C ASN A 59 -10.83 4.64 -2.30
N GLY A 60 -9.58 5.06 -2.36
CA GLY A 60 -8.83 5.36 -1.16
C GLY A 60 -7.37 5.61 -1.44
N TRP A 61 -6.63 5.79 -0.36
CA TRP A 61 -5.20 6.01 -0.42
C TRP A 61 -4.49 5.44 0.78
N GLN A 62 -3.21 5.19 0.58
CA GLN A 62 -2.29 4.73 1.61
C GLN A 62 -0.97 5.50 1.49
N GLU A 63 -0.41 5.90 2.63
CA GLU A 63 0.83 6.67 2.70
C GLU A 63 1.73 6.13 3.81
N ILE A 64 3.03 6.05 3.58
CA ILE A 64 4.00 5.72 4.62
C ILE A 64 4.27 6.99 5.44
N ILE A 65 3.93 6.97 6.72
CA ILE A 65 4.08 8.12 7.63
C ILE A 65 5.28 7.98 8.59
N GLU A 66 5.81 6.77 8.76
CA GLU A 66 7.01 6.52 9.56
C GLU A 66 7.78 5.32 8.98
N SER A 67 9.10 5.40 8.92
CA SER A 67 9.95 4.28 8.51
C SER A 67 11.22 4.21 9.35
N LYS A 68 11.46 3.07 9.99
CA LYS A 68 12.69 2.72 10.71
C LYS A 68 13.25 1.44 10.10
N PRO A 69 14.48 1.46 9.55
CA PRO A 69 15.08 0.30 8.92
C PRO A 69 14.91 -0.99 9.72
N TYR A 70 14.39 -2.02 9.06
CA TYR A 70 14.25 -3.40 9.55
C TYR A 70 13.41 -3.58 10.82
N SER A 71 12.71 -2.53 11.27
CA SER A 71 12.02 -2.53 12.56
C SER A 71 10.60 -1.97 12.48
N LEU A 72 10.34 -0.97 11.64
CA LEU A 72 9.02 -0.36 11.52
C LEU A 72 8.79 0.24 10.14
N VAL A 73 7.60 0.00 9.59
CA VAL A 73 7.00 0.83 8.55
C VAL A 73 5.57 1.09 9.00
N ARG A 74 5.22 2.35 9.23
CA ARG A 74 3.86 2.77 9.61
C ARG A 74 3.22 3.43 8.42
N MET A 75 2.00 3.00 8.12
CA MET A 75 1.20 3.54 7.03
C MET A 75 -0.09 4.13 7.57
N GLN A 76 -0.52 5.24 6.99
CA GLN A 76 -1.87 5.75 7.12
C GLN A 76 -2.68 5.24 5.92
N LEU A 77 -3.90 4.79 6.19
CA LEU A 77 -4.82 4.24 5.22
C LEU A 77 -6.15 4.96 5.36
N ASP A 78 -6.70 5.43 4.25
CA ASP A 78 -8.01 6.07 4.18
C ASP A 78 -8.80 5.47 3.02
N PHE A 79 -10.06 5.15 3.28
CA PHE A 79 -11.00 4.72 2.25
C PHE A 79 -11.93 5.90 1.97
N GLU A 80 -11.73 6.55 0.82
CA GLU A 80 -12.55 7.69 0.41
C GLU A 80 -13.99 7.18 0.18
N HIS A 81 -14.87 7.47 1.16
CA HIS A 81 -16.24 6.98 1.31
C HIS A 81 -16.42 5.48 1.62
N GLN A 82 -16.07 5.08 2.86
CA GLN A 82 -16.93 4.20 3.69
C GLN A 82 -17.65 5.00 4.77
N GLY A 83 -18.25 6.14 4.41
CA GLY A 83 -18.84 7.05 5.38
C GLY A 83 -19.79 8.09 4.79
N LYS A 84 -20.91 7.62 4.22
CA LYS A 84 -22.28 8.10 4.47
C LYS A 84 -23.29 7.28 3.68
#